data_AF-A0A970DYZ3-F1
#
_entry.id   AF-A0A970DYZ3-F1
#
_cell.length_a   1.000
_cell.length_b   1.000
_cell.length_c   1.000
_cell.angle_alpha   90.00
_cell.angle_beta   90.00
_cell.angle_gamma   90.00
#
_symmetry.space_group_name_H-M   'P 1'
#
loop_
_entity.id
_entity.type
_entity.pdbx_description
1 polymer ?
#
loop_
_entity_poly.entity_id
_entity_poly.type
_entity_poly.pdbx_seq_one_letter_code
_entity_poly.pdbx_strand_id
1 'polypeptide(L)'
;MKVAAIIMLFLLAMLLQTTVFSVLPVWGAYPDLLTILVVNLGMLNGRTEGAWLGFLAGLIRDLLVGRYIGLNALATCLVGFLAGAAVQRLYRDNFFVPCFFTMVGTWVGRSLVLLGMALFGAAVQWNLQMLFSIVLSGLYSAVITLFIYRRFARLNELIIYWDELVRRSG
;
A
#
# COMPACT_ATOMS: atom_id res chain seq x y z
N MET A 1 20.02 -5.31 5.78
CA MET A 1 18.95 -5.78 6.69
C MET A 1 17.63 -5.03 6.52
N LYS A 2 17.64 -3.80 6.00
CA LYS A 2 16.43 -3.02 5.64
C LYS A 2 15.33 -3.80 4.92
N VAL A 3 15.68 -4.48 3.83
CA VAL A 3 14.70 -5.19 2.99
C VAL A 3 13.96 -6.28 3.77
N ALA A 4 14.67 -7.04 4.62
CA ALA A 4 14.05 -8.07 5.45
C ALA A 4 13.07 -7.49 6.48
N ALA A 5 13.42 -6.36 7.11
CA ALA A 5 12.51 -5.66 8.03
C ALA A 5 11.24 -5.15 7.32
N ILE A 6 11.38 -4.62 6.10
CA ILE A 6 10.25 -4.14 5.30
C ILE A 6 9.36 -5.31 4.86
N ILE A 7 9.94 -6.44 4.45
CA ILE A 7 9.19 -7.66 4.13
C ILE A 7 8.42 -8.16 5.36
N MET A 8 9.07 -8.21 6.53
CA MET A 8 8.41 -8.61 7.78
C MET A 8 7.24 -7.67 8.12
N LEU A 9 7.41 -6.37 7.89
CA LEU A 9 6.38 -5.37 8.09
C LEU A 9 5.21 -5.54 7.12
N PHE A 10 5.46 -5.87 5.85
CA PHE A 10 4.41 -6.21 4.89
C PHE A 10 3.67 -7.49 5.25
N LEU A 11 4.38 -8.53 5.72
CA LEU A 11 3.76 -9.77 6.19
C LEU A 11 2.87 -9.52 7.41
N LEU A 12 3.34 -8.73 8.38
CA LEU A 12 2.56 -8.39 9.56
C LEU A 12 1.32 -7.57 9.19
N ALA A 13 1.44 -6.62 8.26
CA ALA A 13 0.31 -5.85 7.76
C ALA A 13 -0.71 -6.70 7.00
N MET A 14 -0.25 -7.67 6.21
CA MET A 14 -1.11 -8.66 5.57
C MET A 14 -1.85 -9.51 6.60
N LEU A 15 -1.15 -10.02 7.62
CA LEU A 15 -1.78 -10.79 8.71
C LEU A 15 -2.83 -9.96 9.43
N LEU A 16 -2.54 -8.70 9.74
CA LEU A 16 -3.49 -7.80 10.38
C LEU A 16 -4.70 -7.54 9.46
N GLN A 17 -4.47 -7.37 8.15
CA GLN A 17 -5.52 -7.17 7.16
C GLN A 17 -6.45 -8.39 7.06
N THR A 18 -5.90 -9.60 7.05
CA THR A 18 -6.67 -10.85 6.89
C THR A 18 -7.33 -11.35 8.18
N THR A 19 -6.85 -10.92 9.36
CA THR A 19 -7.39 -11.35 10.66
C THR A 19 -8.29 -10.30 11.32
N VAL A 20 -7.84 -9.05 11.41
CA VAL A 20 -8.54 -7.99 12.16
C VAL A 20 -9.54 -7.27 11.26
N PHE A 21 -9.10 -6.89 10.05
CA PHE A 21 -9.91 -6.07 9.15
C PHE A 21 -10.88 -6.87 8.27
N SER A 22 -10.68 -8.19 8.16
CA SER A 22 -11.64 -9.10 7.53
C SER A 22 -12.92 -9.28 8.38
N VAL A 23 -12.81 -9.12 9.71
CA VAL A 23 -13.92 -9.30 10.67
C VAL A 23 -14.75 -8.02 10.84
N LEU A 24 -14.22 -6.86 10.45
CA LEU A 24 -14.90 -5.56 10.51
C LEU A 24 -15.15 -4.96 9.10
N PRO A 25 -15.84 -5.66 8.18
CA PRO A 25 -16.19 -5.06 6.90
C PRO A 25 -17.28 -4.01 7.11
N VAL A 26 -16.94 -2.74 6.89
CA VAL A 26 -17.94 -1.66 6.84
C VAL A 26 -18.52 -1.68 5.43
N TRP A 27 -19.72 -2.27 5.28
CA TRP A 27 -20.44 -2.33 3.98
C TRP A 27 -19.61 -2.98 2.83
N GLY A 28 -18.81 -3.99 3.16
CA GLY A 28 -17.94 -4.68 2.20
C GLY A 28 -16.62 -3.95 1.90
N ALA A 29 -16.36 -2.81 2.54
CA ALA A 29 -15.08 -2.12 2.47
C ALA A 29 -14.18 -2.48 3.66
N TYR A 30 -12.91 -2.69 3.34
CA TYR A 30 -11.81 -2.90 4.29
C TYR A 30 -10.62 -2.04 3.84
N PRO A 31 -9.74 -1.61 4.76
CA PRO A 31 -8.61 -0.78 4.42
C PRO A 31 -7.54 -1.60 3.71
N ASP A 32 -6.84 -0.98 2.78
CA ASP A 32 -5.72 -1.59 2.08
C ASP A 32 -4.42 -1.19 2.78
N LEU A 33 -4.07 -1.95 3.83
CA LEU A 33 -2.89 -1.70 4.64
C LEU A 33 -1.61 -1.75 3.81
N LEU A 34 -1.50 -2.66 2.84
CA LEU A 34 -0.33 -2.72 1.96
C LEU A 34 -0.16 -1.42 1.16
N THR A 35 -1.25 -0.90 0.57
CA THR A 35 -1.19 0.34 -0.20
C THR A 35 -0.80 1.52 0.68
N ILE A 36 -1.30 1.59 1.91
CA ILE A 36 -0.90 2.60 2.90
C ILE A 36 0.61 2.55 3.14
N LEU A 37 1.16 1.36 3.36
CA LEU A 37 2.59 1.18 3.61
C LEU A 37 3.45 1.54 2.41
N VAL A 38 3.07 1.06 1.22
CA VAL A 38 3.79 1.32 -0.03
C VAL A 38 3.81 2.82 -0.35
N VAL A 39 2.69 3.51 -0.19
CA VAL A 39 2.62 4.96 -0.40
C VAL A 39 3.50 5.68 0.61
N ASN A 40 3.42 5.36 1.91
CA ASN A 40 4.23 6.04 2.92
C ASN A 40 5.74 5.79 2.74
N LEU A 41 6.16 4.56 2.50
CA LEU A 41 7.57 4.23 2.27
C LEU A 41 8.07 4.80 0.94
N GLY A 42 7.26 4.76 -0.12
CA GLY A 42 7.58 5.39 -1.40
C GLY A 42 7.72 6.91 -1.29
N MET A 43 6.87 7.55 -0.48
CA MET A 43 6.98 8.97 -0.19
C MET A 43 8.26 9.30 0.58
N LEU A 44 8.65 8.51 1.57
CA LEU A 44 9.82 8.79 2.39
C LEU A 44 11.15 8.50 1.66
N ASN A 45 11.21 7.40 0.91
CA ASN A 45 12.45 6.91 0.30
C ASN A 45 12.57 7.23 -1.20
N GLY A 46 11.48 7.71 -1.83
CA GLY A 46 11.46 8.15 -3.21
C GLY A 46 10.89 7.13 -4.21
N ARG A 47 10.86 7.55 -5.48
CA ARG A 47 10.15 6.89 -6.58
C ARG A 47 10.63 5.46 -6.88
N THR A 48 11.94 5.23 -6.89
CA THR A 48 12.53 3.92 -7.21
C THR A 48 12.24 2.91 -6.12
N GLU A 49 12.47 3.28 -4.85
CA GLU A 49 12.15 2.42 -3.72
C GLU A 49 10.65 2.17 -3.60
N GLY A 50 9.80 3.19 -3.79
CA GLY A 50 8.34 3.03 -3.78
C GLY A 50 7.82 2.02 -4.82
N ALA A 51 8.41 2.01 -6.02
CA ALA A 51 8.07 1.04 -7.06
C ALA A 51 8.49 -0.40 -6.67
N TRP A 52 9.74 -0.58 -6.21
CA TRP A 52 10.24 -1.88 -5.78
C TRP A 52 9.46 -2.45 -4.59
N LEU A 53 9.18 -1.62 -3.59
CA LEU A 53 8.41 -2.00 -2.42
C LEU A 53 6.95 -2.30 -2.78
N GLY A 54 6.35 -1.51 -3.68
CA GLY A 54 5.03 -1.76 -4.21
C GLY A 54 4.92 -3.07 -4.97
N PHE A 55 5.92 -3.39 -5.80
CA PHE A 55 5.99 -4.66 -6.52
C PHE A 55 6.10 -5.84 -5.55
N LEU A 56 7.02 -5.78 -4.58
CA LEU A 56 7.19 -6.84 -3.58
C LEU A 56 5.92 -7.05 -2.74
N ALA A 57 5.30 -5.97 -2.26
CA ALA A 57 4.07 -6.04 -1.48
C ALA A 57 2.92 -6.69 -2.27
N GLY A 58 2.73 -6.28 -3.53
CA GLY A 58 1.68 -6.86 -4.37
C GLY A 58 1.98 -8.30 -4.80
N LEU A 59 3.25 -8.66 -4.98
CA LEU A 59 3.66 -10.03 -5.28
C LEU A 59 3.42 -10.97 -4.09
N ILE A 60 3.70 -10.52 -2.86
CA ILE A 60 3.35 -11.25 -1.63
C ILE A 60 1.83 -11.47 -1.58
N ARG A 61 1.04 -10.44 -1.86
CA ARG A 61 -0.43 -10.54 -1.91
C ARG A 61 -0.90 -11.54 -2.96
N ASP A 62 -0.32 -11.48 -4.16
CA ASP A 62 -0.63 -12.38 -5.27
C ASP A 62 -0.34 -13.85 -4.93
N LEU A 63 0.80 -14.12 -4.29
CA LEU A 63 1.18 -15.47 -3.86
C LEU A 63 0.25 -16.03 -2.77
N LEU A 64 -0.24 -15.17 -1.86
CA LEU A 64 -1.17 -15.59 -0.81
C LEU A 64 -2.59 -15.88 -1.34
N VAL A 65 -3.06 -15.08 -2.30
CA VAL A 65 -4.39 -15.28 -2.91
C VAL A 65 -4.37 -16.44 -3.90
N GLY A 66 -3.22 -16.70 -4.55
CA GLY A 66 -3.03 -17.81 -5.48
C GLY A 66 -3.78 -17.64 -6.82
N ARG A 67 -4.31 -16.45 -7.11
CA ARG A 67 -5.06 -16.15 -8.35
C ARG A 67 -4.53 -14.86 -8.98
N TYR A 68 -4.39 -14.87 -10.30
CA TYR A 68 -3.92 -13.73 -11.11
C TYR A 68 -2.56 -13.18 -10.65
N ILE A 69 -1.55 -14.05 -10.57
CA ILE A 69 -0.20 -13.68 -10.13
C ILE A 69 0.37 -12.56 -11.00
N GLY A 70 0.84 -11.49 -10.35
CA GLY A 70 1.42 -10.31 -10.98
C GLY A 70 0.44 -9.15 -11.11
N LEU A 71 -0.86 -9.37 -10.97
CA LEU A 71 -1.85 -8.31 -11.15
C LEU A 71 -1.82 -7.31 -9.98
N ASN A 72 -1.81 -7.80 -8.73
CA ASN A 72 -1.67 -6.90 -7.60
C ASN A 72 -0.26 -6.29 -7.59
N ALA A 73 0.78 -7.07 -7.91
CA ALA A 73 2.16 -6.57 -7.99
C ALA A 73 2.30 -5.36 -8.93
N LEU A 74 1.71 -5.41 -10.12
CA LEU A 74 1.75 -4.29 -11.07
C LEU A 74 0.94 -3.09 -10.57
N ALA A 75 -0.27 -3.31 -10.04
CA ALA A 75 -1.13 -2.24 -9.55
C ALA A 75 -0.48 -1.49 -8.39
N THR A 76 0.05 -2.20 -7.38
CA THR A 76 0.70 -1.57 -6.22
C THR A 76 2.06 -0.98 -6.57
N CYS A 77 2.79 -1.54 -7.55
CA CYS A 77 4.01 -0.93 -8.09
C CYS A 77 3.74 0.44 -8.71
N LEU A 78 2.71 0.57 -9.56
CA LEU A 78 2.32 1.85 -10.16
C LEU A 78 1.92 2.87 -9.10
N VAL A 79 1.12 2.46 -8.11
CA VAL A 79 0.72 3.33 -7.00
C VAL A 79 1.93 3.81 -6.20
N GLY A 80 2.86 2.91 -5.86
CA GLY A 80 4.09 3.23 -5.14
C GLY A 80 5.02 4.15 -5.92
N PHE A 81 5.15 3.94 -7.23
CA PHE A 81 5.91 4.81 -8.12
C PHE A 81 5.34 6.22 -8.18
N LEU A 82 4.01 6.35 -8.38
CA LEU A 82 3.35 7.66 -8.45
C LEU A 82 3.42 8.39 -7.11
N ALA A 83 3.23 7.69 -5.99
CA ALA A 83 3.36 8.25 -4.66
C ALA A 83 4.79 8.75 -4.37
N GLY A 84 5.81 7.95 -4.72
CA GLY A 84 7.21 8.35 -4.54
C GLY A 84 7.65 9.47 -5.49
N ALA A 85 7.08 9.54 -6.70
CA ALA A 85 7.29 10.67 -7.61
C ALA A 85 6.67 11.97 -7.08
N ALA A 86 5.53 11.86 -6.40
CA ALA A 86 4.82 13.02 -5.86
C ALA A 86 5.60 13.75 -4.78
N VAL A 87 6.37 13.07 -3.93
CA VAL A 87 7.20 13.74 -2.90
C VAL A 87 8.32 14.58 -3.47
N GLN A 88 8.81 14.26 -4.67
CA GLN A 88 9.81 15.10 -5.33
C GLN A 88 9.21 16.44 -5.79
N ARG A 89 7.88 16.55 -5.89
CA ARG A 89 7.17 17.76 -6.34
C ARG A 89 6.32 18.44 -5.27
N LEU A 90 5.73 17.69 -4.33
CA LEU A 90 4.92 18.21 -3.22
C LEU A 90 5.74 18.21 -1.93
N TYR A 91 5.82 19.38 -1.30
CA TYR A 91 6.48 19.64 -0.02
C TYR A 91 6.16 18.59 1.06
N ARG A 92 7.20 18.13 1.77
CA ARG A 92 7.15 17.10 2.83
C ARG A 92 6.37 17.50 4.09
N ASP A 93 6.09 18.78 4.30
CA ASP A 93 5.58 19.28 5.59
C ASP A 93 4.06 19.11 5.80
N ASN A 94 3.30 18.76 4.74
CA ASN A 94 1.85 18.66 4.83
C ASN A 94 1.38 17.21 5.05
N PHE A 95 0.86 16.95 6.25
CA PHE A 95 0.21 15.68 6.64
C PHE A 95 -0.98 15.28 5.75
N PHE A 96 -1.53 16.22 4.97
CA PHE A 96 -2.59 15.97 4.01
C PHE A 96 -2.13 15.26 2.72
N VAL A 97 -0.85 15.39 2.35
CA VAL A 97 -0.34 14.82 1.09
C VAL A 97 -0.38 13.29 1.11
N PRO A 98 0.15 12.59 2.14
CA PRO A 98 0.06 11.14 2.23
C PRO A 98 -1.39 10.63 2.26
N CYS A 99 -2.29 11.35 2.93
CA CYS A 99 -3.72 11.03 2.99
C CYS A 99 -4.36 11.05 1.60
N PHE A 100 -4.09 12.08 0.81
CA PHE A 100 -4.61 12.18 -0.56
C PHE A 100 -4.06 11.09 -1.47
N PHE A 101 -2.75 10.85 -1.44
CA PHE A 101 -2.10 9.83 -2.28
C PHE A 101 -2.50 8.40 -1.90
N THR A 102 -2.73 8.11 -0.62
CA THR A 102 -3.24 6.79 -0.20
C THR A 102 -4.68 6.58 -0.63
N MET A 103 -5.54 7.61 -0.56
CA MET A 103 -6.91 7.55 -1.05
C MET A 103 -6.95 7.24 -2.55
N VAL A 104 -6.29 8.08 -3.36
CA VAL A 104 -6.23 7.94 -4.81
C VAL A 104 -5.54 6.63 -5.20
N GLY A 105 -4.44 6.29 -4.52
CA GLY A 105 -3.71 5.05 -4.74
C GLY A 105 -4.56 3.81 -4.49
N THR A 106 -5.40 3.81 -3.44
CA THR A 106 -6.31 2.69 -3.16
C THR A 106 -7.39 2.56 -4.23
N TRP A 107 -7.96 3.68 -4.69
CA TRP A 107 -8.96 3.67 -5.76
C TRP A 107 -8.37 3.18 -7.09
N VAL A 108 -7.23 3.72 -7.48
CA VAL A 108 -6.53 3.32 -8.71
C VAL A 108 -6.10 1.86 -8.63
N GLY A 109 -5.45 1.45 -7.53
CA GLY A 109 -4.99 0.08 -7.33
C GLY A 109 -6.13 -0.94 -7.40
N ARG A 110 -7.23 -0.70 -6.68
CA ARG A 110 -8.42 -1.58 -6.74
C ARG A 110 -9.03 -1.61 -8.12
N SER A 111 -9.20 -0.45 -8.76
CA SER A 111 -9.81 -0.38 -10.10
C SER A 111 -8.98 -1.14 -11.13
N LEU A 112 -7.65 -1.01 -11.09
CA LEU A 112 -6.73 -1.74 -11.96
C LEU A 112 -6.82 -3.25 -11.74
N VAL A 113 -6.86 -3.70 -10.49
CA VAL A 113 -7.01 -5.13 -10.16
C VAL A 113 -8.36 -5.67 -10.65
N LEU A 114 -9.44 -4.91 -10.48
CA LEU A 114 -10.77 -5.33 -10.94
C LEU A 114 -10.88 -5.40 -12.46
N LEU A 115 -10.31 -4.42 -13.16
CA LEU A 115 -10.20 -4.45 -14.63
C LEU A 115 -9.36 -5.63 -15.10
N GLY A 116 -8.23 -5.90 -14.45
CA GLY A 116 -7.40 -7.06 -14.75
C GLY A 116 -8.14 -8.38 -14.56
N MET A 117 -8.88 -8.54 -13.46
CA MET A 117 -9.72 -9.71 -13.22
C MET A 117 -10.78 -9.89 -14.32
N ALA A 118 -11.43 -8.80 -14.75
CA ALA A 118 -12.39 -8.83 -15.84
C ALA A 118 -11.76 -9.26 -17.18
N LEU A 119 -10.54 -8.80 -17.48
CA LEU A 119 -9.80 -9.20 -18.69
C LEU A 119 -9.43 -10.69 -18.67
N PHE A 120 -9.13 -11.26 -17.50
CA PHE A 120 -8.90 -12.70 -17.34
C PHE A 120 -10.20 -13.54 -17.25
N GLY A 121 -11.36 -12.96 -17.58
CA GLY A 121 -12.64 -13.66 -17.66
C GLY A 121 -13.30 -13.94 -16.31
N ALA A 122 -12.90 -13.26 -15.23
CA ALA A 122 -13.63 -13.35 -13.98
C ALA A 122 -15.01 -12.69 -14.11
N ALA A 123 -16.05 -13.33 -13.57
CA ALA A 123 -17.40 -12.78 -13.49
C ALA A 123 -17.44 -11.62 -12.47
N VAL A 124 -16.98 -10.44 -12.88
CA VAL A 124 -17.05 -9.22 -12.08
C VAL A 124 -18.46 -8.67 -12.18
N GLN A 125 -19.18 -8.65 -11.05
CA GLN A 125 -20.51 -8.05 -10.97
C GLN A 125 -20.40 -6.54 -10.80
N TRP A 126 -20.66 -5.79 -11.88
CA TRP A 126 -20.64 -4.33 -11.91
C TRP A 126 -21.87 -3.74 -11.19
N ASN A 127 -21.86 -3.80 -9.85
CA ASN A 127 -22.96 -3.32 -9.00
C ASN A 127 -22.59 -2.03 -8.25
N LEU A 128 -23.61 -1.24 -7.87
CA LEU A 128 -23.46 -0.05 -7.02
C LEU A 128 -22.73 -0.35 -5.69
N GLN A 129 -22.94 -1.53 -5.13
CA GLN A 129 -22.26 -1.99 -3.91
C GLN A 129 -20.74 -2.09 -4.08
N MET A 130 -20.27 -2.49 -5.27
CA MET A 130 -18.85 -2.59 -5.60
C MET A 130 -18.21 -1.19 -5.72
N LEU A 131 -18.90 -0.25 -6.38
CA LEU A 131 -18.45 1.14 -6.42
C LEU A 131 -18.38 1.75 -5.02
N PHE A 132 -19.41 1.53 -4.20
CA PHE A 132 -19.44 2.02 -2.82
C PHE A 132 -18.30 1.44 -2.00
N SER A 133 -17.98 0.15 -2.15
CA SER A 133 -16.88 -0.49 -1.40
C SER A 133 -15.49 0.04 -1.82
N ILE A 134 -15.28 0.37 -3.09
CA ILE A 134 -14.03 0.99 -3.57
C ILE A 134 -13.89 2.39 -2.97
N VAL A 135 -14.93 3.23 -3.08
CA VAL A 135 -14.91 4.60 -2.55
C VAL A 135 -14.65 4.59 -1.05
N LEU A 136 -15.42 3.81 -0.30
CA LEU A 136 -15.31 3.71 1.16
C LEU A 136 -13.96 3.16 1.59
N SER A 137 -13.38 2.22 0.84
CA SER A 137 -12.04 1.69 1.17
C SER A 137 -10.94 2.73 1.03
N GLY A 138 -10.99 3.59 0.02
CA GLY A 138 -10.01 4.68 -0.12
C GLY A 138 -10.15 5.69 1.00
N LEU A 139 -11.39 6.05 1.38
CA LEU A 139 -11.64 6.93 2.52
C LEU A 139 -11.15 6.31 3.84
N TYR A 140 -11.41 5.02 4.06
CA TYR A 140 -10.97 4.32 5.27
C TYR A 140 -9.44 4.23 5.33
N SER A 141 -8.79 3.91 4.20
CA SER A 141 -7.32 3.93 4.09
C SER A 141 -6.74 5.33 4.34
N ALA A 142 -7.41 6.39 3.88
CA ALA A 142 -6.98 7.78 4.06
C ALA A 142 -7.03 8.19 5.54
N VAL A 143 -8.14 7.88 6.22
CA VAL A 143 -8.30 8.14 7.67
C VAL A 143 -7.24 7.38 8.46
N ILE A 144 -7.04 6.09 8.18
CA ILE A 144 -6.00 5.29 8.83
C ILE A 144 -4.62 5.89 8.59
N THR A 145 -4.33 6.33 7.36
CA THR A 145 -3.07 6.97 7.01
C THR A 145 -2.82 8.23 7.85
N LEU A 146 -3.85 9.04 8.09
CA LEU A 146 -3.75 10.23 8.94
C LEU A 146 -3.22 9.90 10.35
N PHE A 147 -3.72 8.81 10.95
CA PHE A 147 -3.30 8.36 12.28
C PHE A 147 -1.93 7.66 12.26
N ILE A 148 -1.66 6.85 11.23
CA ILE A 148 -0.49 5.98 11.15
C ILE A 148 0.76 6.74 10.68
N TYR A 149 0.62 7.80 9.89
CA TYR A 149 1.75 8.54 9.28
C TYR A 149 2.82 8.97 10.30
N ARG A 150 2.41 9.55 11.45
CA ARG A 150 3.33 9.97 12.53
C ARG A 150 4.11 8.82 13.16
N ARG A 151 3.55 7.61 13.17
CA ARG A 151 4.23 6.41 13.70
C ARG A 151 5.13 5.79 12.65
N PHE A 152 4.72 5.81 11.38
CA PHE A 152 5.51 5.29 10.28
C PHE A 152 6.76 6.12 9.97
N ALA A 153 6.68 7.45 10.07
CA ALA A 153 7.84 8.31 9.91
C ALA A 153 8.98 7.92 10.88
N ARG A 154 8.64 7.70 12.17
CA ARG A 154 9.61 7.22 13.17
C ARG A 154 10.14 5.81 12.91
N LEU A 155 9.30 4.89 12.45
CA LEU A 155 9.76 3.54 12.10
C LEU A 155 10.73 3.56 10.93
N ASN A 156 10.49 4.42 9.92
CA ASN A 156 11.40 4.55 8.80
C ASN A 156 12.75 5.15 9.22
N GLU A 157 12.75 6.18 10.08
CA GLU A 157 13.98 6.74 10.66
C GLU A 157 14.79 5.69 11.43
N LEU A 158 14.11 4.84 12.23
CA LEU A 158 14.76 3.74 12.94
C LEU A 158 15.35 2.71 12.00
N ILE A 159 14.62 2.31 10.95
CA ILE A 159 15.10 1.33 9.96
C ILE A 159 16.33 1.87 9.20
N ILE A 160 16.35 3.17 8.90
CA ILE A 160 17.49 3.83 8.27
C ILE A 160 18.69 3.87 9.22
N TYR A 161 18.47 4.29 10.47
CA TYR A 161 19.50 4.38 11.51
C TYR A 161 20.20 3.03 11.77
N TRP A 162 19.42 1.95 11.93
CA TRP A 162 19.97 0.62 12.17
C TRP A 162 20.83 0.11 11.02
N ASP A 163 20.47 0.41 9.78
CA ASP A 163 21.27 -0.02 8.63
C ASP A 163 22.56 0.79 8.48
N GLU A 164 22.55 2.07 8.86
CA GLU A 164 23.77 2.88 8.94
C GLU A 164 24.71 2.40 10.04
N LEU A 165 24.19 2.05 11.22
CA LEU A 165 24.99 1.47 12.30
C LEU A 165 25.68 0.18 11.87
N VAL A 166 24.92 -0.71 11.23
CA VAL A 166 25.44 -2.00 10.75
C VAL A 166 26.53 -1.79 9.69
N ARG A 167 26.35 -0.83 8.77
CA ARG A 167 27.36 -0.46 7.78
C ARG A 167 28.61 0.18 8.39
N ARG A 168 28.54 0.72 9.61
CA ARG A 168 29.69 1.29 10.32
C ARG A 168 30.42 0.26 11.19
N SER A 169 29.75 -0.84 11.55
CA SER A 169 30.30 -1.89 12.43
C SER A 169 30.91 -3.08 11.69
N GLY A 170 30.84 -3.13 10.35
CA GLY A 170 31.47 -4.15 9.51
C GLY A 170 32.37 -3.51 8.47
#